data_AF-A0A7V6E8K4-F1
#
_entry.id   AF-A0A7V6E8K4-F1
#
_cell.length_a   1.000
_cell.length_b   1.000
_cell.length_c   1.000
_cell.angle_alpha   90.00
_cell.angle_beta   90.00
_cell.angle_gamma   90.00
#
_symmetry.space_group_name_H-M   'P 1'
#
loop_
_entity.id
_entity.type
_entity.pdbx_description
1 polymer ?
#
loop_
_entity_poly.entity_id
_entity_poly.type
_entity_poly.pdbx_seq_one_letter_code
_entity_poly.pdbx_strand_id
1 'polypeptide(L)'
;MNNSSSDEYYPKYQDLRRANKEYARQEVVRLYSEGKSISAIARTMKCSRITVRKALRRYKEEGTKGFRDRSKRPKNSPRRTPLHIEAMIVATADKTGYGRNRIARILQEQGISVKPSAVRNVLHRYKV
;
A
#
# COMPACT_ATOMS: atom_id res chain seq x y z
N MET A 1 16.89 -13.39 -37.17
CA MET A 1 15.85 -12.36 -37.37
C MET A 1 14.50 -13.05 -37.40
N ASN A 2 13.45 -12.37 -36.92
CA ASN A 2 12.05 -12.80 -36.72
C ASN A 2 11.69 -13.20 -35.28
N ASN A 3 11.52 -12.18 -34.43
CA ASN A 3 10.80 -12.29 -33.13
C ASN A 3 9.59 -11.33 -33.07
N SER A 4 9.16 -10.79 -34.22
CA SER A 4 8.15 -9.72 -34.28
C SER A 4 6.72 -10.25 -34.07
N SER A 5 6.40 -11.47 -34.53
CA SER A 5 5.04 -12.01 -34.40
C SER A 5 4.65 -12.40 -32.97
N SER A 6 5.61 -12.85 -32.15
CA SER A 6 5.31 -13.19 -30.74
C SER A 6 5.12 -11.94 -29.87
N ASP A 7 5.82 -10.84 -30.21
CA ASP A 7 5.71 -9.57 -29.48
C ASP A 7 4.40 -8.82 -29.79
N GLU A 8 3.80 -9.07 -30.96
CA GLU A 8 2.58 -8.39 -31.41
C GLU A 8 1.33 -8.87 -30.66
N TYR A 9 1.22 -10.17 -30.39
CA TYR A 9 0.09 -10.80 -29.68
C TYR A 9 0.27 -10.83 -28.14
N TYR A 10 1.41 -10.35 -27.64
CA TYR A 10 1.66 -10.41 -26.21
C TYR A 10 0.80 -9.40 -25.42
N PRO A 11 0.16 -9.80 -24.30
CA PRO A 11 -0.70 -8.91 -23.53
C PRO A 11 0.10 -7.73 -22.96
N LYS A 12 -0.49 -6.52 -23.03
CA LYS A 12 0.15 -5.33 -22.47
C LYS A 12 0.26 -5.47 -20.95
N TYR A 13 1.32 -4.92 -20.39
CA TYR A 13 1.53 -4.91 -18.94
C TYR A 13 0.34 -4.31 -18.18
N GLN A 14 -0.31 -3.28 -18.73
CA GLN A 14 -1.46 -2.64 -18.07
C GLN A 14 -2.69 -3.56 -18.04
N ASP A 15 -2.90 -4.37 -19.07
CA ASP A 15 -4.03 -5.30 -19.15
C ASP A 15 -3.84 -6.42 -18.12
N LEU A 16 -2.64 -7.01 -18.08
CA LEU A 16 -2.25 -7.96 -17.04
C LEU A 16 -2.37 -7.33 -15.64
N ARG A 17 -1.89 -6.10 -15.45
CA ARG A 17 -1.91 -5.41 -14.16
C ARG A 17 -3.33 -5.09 -13.68
N ARG A 18 -4.27 -4.82 -14.60
CA ARG A 18 -5.68 -4.60 -14.28
C ARG A 18 -6.33 -5.89 -13.77
N ALA A 19 -6.04 -7.02 -14.42
CA ALA A 19 -6.53 -8.33 -13.99
C ALA A 19 -5.86 -8.81 -12.69
N ASN A 20 -4.53 -8.85 -12.67
CA ASN A 20 -3.74 -9.24 -11.51
C ASN A 20 -2.36 -8.57 -11.52
N LYS A 21 -2.15 -7.66 -10.56
CA LYS A 21 -0.91 -6.88 -10.44
C LYS A 21 0.33 -7.74 -10.12
N GLU A 22 0.16 -8.82 -9.37
CA GLU A 22 1.26 -9.72 -9.02
C GLU A 22 1.68 -10.51 -10.24
N TYR A 23 0.69 -11.07 -10.96
CA TYR A 23 0.93 -11.78 -12.22
C TYR A 23 1.67 -10.92 -13.25
N ALA A 24 1.26 -9.65 -13.42
CA ALA A 24 1.97 -8.74 -14.33
C ALA A 24 3.46 -8.56 -13.99
N ARG A 25 3.83 -8.60 -12.70
CA ARG A 25 5.22 -8.48 -12.24
C ARG A 25 5.98 -9.79 -12.32
N GLN A 26 5.30 -10.91 -12.02
CA GLN A 26 5.84 -12.26 -12.20
C GLN A 26 6.22 -12.47 -13.66
N GLU A 27 5.36 -12.04 -14.58
CA GLU A 27 5.57 -12.21 -16.00
C GLU A 27 6.80 -11.44 -16.51
N VAL A 28 7.04 -10.24 -15.98
CA VAL A 28 8.31 -9.51 -16.22
C VAL A 28 9.52 -10.32 -15.78
N VAL A 29 9.47 -10.93 -14.59
CA VAL A 29 10.57 -11.74 -14.05
C VAL A 29 10.76 -13.03 -14.85
N ARG A 30 9.66 -13.66 -15.30
CA ARG A 30 9.69 -14.85 -16.14
C ARG A 30 10.42 -14.56 -17.44
N LEU A 31 9.99 -13.53 -18.18
CA LEU A 31 10.64 -13.13 -19.43
C LEU A 31 12.12 -12.77 -19.26
N TYR A 32 12.48 -12.15 -18.12
CA TYR A 32 13.88 -11.85 -17.82
C TYR A 32 14.70 -13.12 -17.52
N SER A 33 14.11 -14.08 -16.82
CA SER A 33 14.74 -15.38 -16.52
C SER A 33 14.93 -16.23 -17.78
N GLU A 34 14.09 -16.03 -18.79
CA GLU A 34 14.24 -16.58 -20.14
C GLU A 34 15.32 -15.88 -20.98
N GLY A 35 16.07 -14.94 -20.39
CA GLY A 35 17.17 -14.25 -21.04
C GLY A 35 16.77 -13.02 -21.87
N LYS A 36 15.49 -12.60 -21.86
CA LYS A 36 15.11 -11.37 -22.57
C LYS A 36 15.71 -10.13 -21.89
N SER A 37 16.24 -9.22 -22.70
CA SER A 37 16.74 -7.93 -22.19
C SER A 37 15.61 -7.03 -21.68
N ILE A 38 15.93 -6.12 -20.76
CA ILE A 38 14.97 -5.13 -20.21
C ILE A 38 14.26 -4.35 -21.32
N SER A 39 14.97 -3.99 -22.40
CA SER A 39 14.42 -3.28 -23.54
C SER A 39 13.46 -4.14 -24.36
N ALA A 40 13.76 -5.43 -24.53
CA ALA A 40 12.87 -6.37 -25.21
C ALA A 40 11.58 -6.55 -24.41
N ILE A 41 11.68 -6.83 -23.11
CA ILE A 41 10.52 -7.01 -22.22
C ILE A 41 9.60 -5.78 -22.24
N ALA A 42 10.19 -4.59 -22.14
CA ALA A 42 9.43 -3.34 -22.18
C ALA A 42 8.66 -3.17 -23.50
N ARG A 43 9.26 -3.59 -24.63
CA ARG A 43 8.62 -3.56 -25.96
C ARG A 43 7.50 -4.61 -26.05
N THR A 44 7.80 -5.88 -25.74
CA THR A 44 6.86 -7.00 -25.75
C THR A 44 5.61 -6.69 -24.91
N MET A 45 5.80 -6.19 -23.68
CA MET A 45 4.69 -5.86 -22.78
C MET A 45 4.12 -4.45 -22.96
N LYS A 46 4.57 -3.68 -23.96
CA LYS A 46 4.16 -2.29 -24.24
C LYS A 46 4.16 -1.41 -22.96
N CYS A 47 5.26 -1.45 -22.20
CA CYS A 47 5.44 -0.67 -20.96
C CYS A 47 6.81 0.01 -20.88
N SER A 48 7.03 0.81 -19.85
CA SER A 48 8.30 1.52 -19.70
C SER A 48 9.40 0.62 -19.12
N ARG A 49 10.66 0.82 -19.57
CA ARG A 49 11.84 0.14 -18.98
C ARG A 49 11.95 0.36 -17.47
N ILE A 50 11.46 1.49 -16.96
CA ILE A 50 11.39 1.81 -15.52
C ILE A 50 10.47 0.81 -14.79
N THR A 51 9.34 0.44 -15.40
CA THR A 51 8.41 -0.55 -14.84
C THR A 51 9.07 -1.92 -14.72
N VAL A 52 9.75 -2.34 -15.79
CA VAL A 52 10.53 -3.60 -15.82
C VAL A 52 11.61 -3.59 -14.74
N ARG A 53 12.49 -2.57 -14.73
CA ARG A 53 13.55 -2.42 -13.71
C ARG A 53 13.01 -2.46 -12.29
N LYS A 54 11.87 -1.81 -12.04
CA LYS A 54 11.24 -1.77 -10.71
C LYS A 54 10.73 -3.14 -10.29
N ALA A 55 10.12 -3.91 -11.18
CA ALA A 55 9.66 -5.27 -10.90
C ALA A 55 10.85 -6.19 -10.60
N LEU A 56 11.88 -6.17 -11.45
CA LEU A 56 13.11 -6.96 -11.27
C LEU A 56 13.84 -6.61 -9.96
N ARG A 57 13.98 -5.31 -9.65
CA ARG A 57 14.62 -4.87 -8.40
C ARG A 57 13.89 -5.41 -7.17
N ARG A 58 12.56 -5.32 -7.15
CA ARG A 58 11.76 -5.85 -6.04
C ARG A 58 11.88 -7.35 -5.90
N TYR A 59 11.88 -8.07 -7.02
CA TYR A 59 12.08 -9.52 -7.02
C TYR A 59 13.47 -9.90 -6.49
N LYS A 60 14.51 -9.15 -6.89
CA LYS A 60 15.87 -9.35 -6.37
C LYS A 60 15.98 -9.09 -4.87
N GLU A 61 15.29 -8.07 -4.34
CA GLU A 61 15.31 -7.70 -2.92
C GLU A 61 14.47 -8.62 -2.03
N GLU A 62 13.30 -9.07 -2.50
CA GLU A 62 12.26 -9.68 -1.65
C GLU A 62 11.74 -11.03 -2.18
N GLY A 63 12.26 -11.52 -3.31
CA GLY A 63 11.74 -12.71 -4.00
C GLY A 63 10.28 -12.55 -4.40
N THR A 64 9.49 -13.61 -4.19
CA THR A 64 8.06 -13.63 -4.51
C THR A 64 7.24 -12.59 -3.72
N LYS A 65 7.70 -12.19 -2.52
CA LYS A 65 7.04 -11.12 -1.73
C LYS A 65 7.10 -9.77 -2.44
N GLY A 66 8.13 -9.53 -3.26
CA GLY A 66 8.30 -8.30 -4.03
C GLY A 66 7.22 -8.06 -5.10
N PHE A 67 6.42 -9.08 -5.42
CA PHE A 67 5.27 -8.96 -6.31
C PHE A 67 4.07 -8.31 -5.66
N ARG A 68 3.95 -8.32 -4.33
CA ARG A 68 2.82 -7.74 -3.62
C ARG A 68 2.86 -6.21 -3.67
N ASP A 69 1.68 -5.58 -3.60
CA ASP A 69 1.62 -4.13 -3.44
C ASP A 69 2.18 -3.74 -2.07
N ARG A 70 3.19 -2.87 -2.06
CA ARG A 70 3.65 -2.22 -0.82
C ARG A 70 2.57 -1.27 -0.34
N SER A 71 2.40 -1.19 0.99
CA SER A 71 1.51 -0.22 1.61
C SER A 71 1.85 1.19 1.13
N LYS A 72 0.82 1.93 0.69
CA LYS A 72 0.93 3.35 0.38
C LYS A 72 0.79 4.23 1.63
N ARG A 73 0.47 3.64 2.78
CA ARG A 73 0.33 4.36 4.04
C ARG A 73 1.70 4.91 4.45
N PRO A 74 1.79 6.19 4.88
CA PRO A 74 3.04 6.73 5.40
C PRO A 74 3.53 5.86 6.56
N LYS A 75 4.85 5.62 6.62
CA LYS A 75 5.48 4.87 7.71
C LYS A 75 5.32 5.60 9.05
N ASN A 76 5.42 6.92 9.02
CA ASN A 76 5.38 7.78 10.20
C ASN A 76 4.26 8.80 10.07
N SER A 77 3.57 9.08 11.18
CA SER A 77 2.55 10.12 11.27
C SER A 77 2.91 11.02 12.46
N PRO A 78 3.73 12.08 12.24
CA PRO A 78 4.28 12.88 13.32
C PRO A 78 3.21 13.63 14.13
N ARG A 79 2.03 13.87 13.55
CA ARG A 79 0.89 14.51 14.22
C ARG A 79 -0.11 13.50 14.81
N ARG A 80 0.30 12.24 14.95
CA ARG A 80 -0.54 11.21 15.57
C ARG A 80 -0.68 11.51 17.06
N THR A 81 -1.89 11.37 17.57
CA THR A 81 -2.18 11.42 19.00
C THR A 81 -1.25 10.46 19.76
N PRO A 82 -0.59 10.88 20.85
CA PRO A 82 0.26 10.00 21.64
C PRO A 82 -0.50 8.77 22.15
N LEU A 83 0.15 7.60 22.21
CA LEU A 83 -0.51 6.32 22.54
C LEU A 83 -1.23 6.34 23.89
N HIS A 84 -0.69 7.03 24.89
CA HIS A 84 -1.34 7.15 26.20
C HIS A 84 -2.68 7.92 26.11
N ILE A 85 -2.76 8.98 25.29
CA ILE A 85 -4.01 9.70 25.02
C ILE A 85 -4.97 8.81 24.21
N GLU A 86 -4.46 8.04 23.23
CA GLU A 86 -5.29 7.09 22.47
C GLU A 86 -5.93 6.04 23.39
N ALA A 87 -5.17 5.50 24.34
CA ALA A 87 -5.66 4.54 25.33
C ALA A 87 -6.76 5.14 26.22
N MET A 88 -6.60 6.38 26.68
CA MET A 88 -7.62 7.06 27.47
C MET A 88 -8.91 7.33 26.67
N ILE A 89 -8.78 7.68 25.38
CA ILE A 89 -9.93 7.82 24.48
C ILE A 89 -10.70 6.51 24.36
N VAL A 90 -9.99 5.41 24.07
CA VAL A 90 -10.60 4.08 23.90
C VAL A 90 -11.25 3.62 25.21
N ALA A 91 -10.56 3.72 26.33
CA ALA A 91 -11.11 3.34 27.63
C ALA A 91 -12.35 4.17 28.00
N THR A 92 -12.37 5.46 27.69
CA THR A 92 -13.54 6.32 27.92
C THR A 92 -14.70 5.91 27.00
N ALA A 93 -14.42 5.58 25.74
CA ALA A 93 -15.43 5.09 24.80
C ALA A 93 -16.04 3.76 25.26
N ASP A 94 -15.21 2.78 25.61
CA ASP A 94 -15.65 1.47 26.09
C ASP A 94 -16.49 1.59 27.38
N LYS A 95 -16.10 2.48 28.28
CA LYS A 95 -16.82 2.69 29.55
C LYS A 95 -18.16 3.40 29.38
N THR A 96 -18.31 4.28 28.39
CA THR A 96 -19.46 5.22 28.32
C THR A 96 -20.36 5.05 27.10
N GLY A 97 -19.86 4.46 26.02
CA GLY A 97 -20.55 4.41 24.72
C GLY A 97 -20.74 5.79 24.08
N TYR A 98 -20.03 6.82 24.54
CA TYR A 98 -20.25 8.19 24.09
C TYR A 98 -19.58 8.54 22.76
N GLY A 99 -20.20 9.46 22.03
CA GLY A 99 -19.63 10.03 20.81
C GLY A 99 -18.44 10.95 21.06
N ARG A 100 -17.67 11.21 19.99
CA ARG A 100 -16.41 11.98 20.00
C ARG A 100 -16.43 13.31 20.76
N ASN A 101 -17.53 14.05 20.71
CA ASN A 101 -17.64 15.37 21.32
C ASN A 101 -17.68 15.25 22.86
N ARG A 102 -18.41 14.27 23.37
CA ARG A 102 -18.58 14.05 24.80
C ARG A 102 -17.34 13.42 25.41
N ILE A 103 -16.70 12.49 24.70
CA ILE A 103 -15.38 11.96 25.11
C ILE A 103 -14.33 13.07 25.18
N ALA A 104 -14.25 13.94 24.15
CA ALA A 104 -13.30 15.05 24.15
C ALA A 104 -13.52 15.98 25.37
N ARG A 105 -14.79 16.26 25.70
CA ARG A 105 -15.15 17.06 26.88
C ARG A 105 -14.74 16.39 28.19
N ILE A 106 -15.02 15.08 28.36
CA ILE A 106 -14.64 14.33 29.56
C ILE A 106 -13.12 14.35 29.76
N LEU A 107 -12.35 14.11 28.69
CA LEU A 107 -10.89 14.17 28.76
C LEU A 107 -10.40 15.58 29.07
N GLN A 108 -11.05 16.61 28.52
CA GLN A 108 -10.71 18.00 28.83
C GLN A 108 -10.99 18.36 30.30
N GLU A 109 -12.09 17.87 30.87
CA GLU A 109 -12.40 18.00 32.31
C GLU A 109 -11.36 17.29 33.19
N GLN A 110 -10.66 16.28 32.66
CA GLN A 110 -9.52 15.59 33.29
C GLN A 110 -8.16 16.25 33.01
N GLY A 111 -8.13 17.44 32.41
CA GLY A 111 -6.91 18.18 32.08
C GLY A 111 -6.25 17.75 30.77
N ILE A 112 -6.87 16.86 30.00
CA ILE A 112 -6.34 16.32 28.74
C ILE A 112 -7.05 16.98 27.56
N SER A 113 -6.39 17.95 26.93
CA SER A 113 -6.96 18.65 25.77
C SER A 113 -6.86 17.80 24.51
N VAL A 114 -8.00 17.34 23.99
CA VAL A 114 -8.08 16.59 22.73
C VAL A 114 -9.18 17.11 21.83
N LYS A 115 -8.88 17.34 20.55
CA LYS A 115 -9.88 17.75 19.56
C LYS A 115 -10.87 16.59 19.28
N PRO A 116 -12.18 16.84 19.13
CA PRO A 116 -13.15 15.80 18.75
C PRO A 116 -12.81 15.07 17.45
N SER A 117 -12.12 15.73 16.51
CA SER A 117 -11.62 15.10 15.28
C SER A 117 -10.52 14.07 15.56
N ALA A 118 -9.62 14.32 16.52
CA ALA A 118 -8.62 13.37 16.94
C ALA A 118 -9.26 12.16 17.64
N VAL A 119 -10.26 12.40 18.49
CA VAL A 119 -11.05 11.33 19.11
C VAL A 119 -11.69 10.43 18.04
N ARG A 120 -12.39 11.01 17.06
CA ARG A 120 -12.95 10.24 15.92
C ARG A 120 -11.89 9.39 15.22
N ASN A 121 -10.73 9.96 14.92
CA ASN A 121 -9.66 9.26 14.21
C ASN A 121 -9.09 8.09 15.02
N VAL A 122 -9.08 8.20 16.35
CA VAL A 122 -8.68 7.12 17.26
C VAL A 122 -9.75 6.04 17.29
N LEU A 123 -11.02 6.40 17.54
CA LEU A 123 -12.15 5.48 17.54
C LEU A 123 -12.22 4.63 16.25
N HIS A 124 -12.17 5.29 15.08
CA HIS A 124 -12.13 4.61 13.77
C HIS A 124 -10.95 3.64 13.61
N ARG A 125 -9.80 3.92 14.24
CA ARG A 125 -8.60 3.10 14.13
C ARG A 125 -8.69 1.85 15.00
N TYR A 126 -9.27 1.97 16.18
CA TYR A 126 -9.43 0.88 17.14
C TYR A 126 -10.77 0.13 16.97
N LYS A 127 -11.66 0.62 16.10
CA LYS A 127 -12.99 0.04 15.81
C LYS A 127 -13.89 -0.03 17.06
N VAL A 128 -13.83 1.04 17.85
CA VAL A 128 -14.70 1.34 19.00
C VAL A 128 -15.59 2.50 18.60
#